data_AF-A0A7C3P0K1-F1
#
_entry.id   AF-A0A7C3P0K1-F1
#
_cell.length_a   1.000
_cell.length_b   1.000
_cell.length_c   1.000
_cell.angle_alpha   90.00
_cell.angle_beta   90.00
_cell.angle_gamma   90.00
#
_symmetry.space_group_name_H-M   'P 1'
#
loop_
_entity.id
_entity.type
_entity.pdbx_description
1 polymer ?
#
loop_
_entity_poly.entity_id
_entity_poly.type
_entity_poly.pdbx_seq_one_letter_code
_entity_poly.pdbx_strand_id
1 'polypeptide(L)'
;MSGYHKRDFEPFPVHTLKRLERPTTKIQDDQVKRVDERESGFNKALRGDYGPHLQKERARFVTKHPISGALSWMTAYLRDVVDGLVASQKAPLPEDPALLSRHIKELAYFLRVDAVGICKLPPYAVYTNSYPNGDPVELNHKYAIGVLIDQDWRTAEAFTGHDWISNAMSFLAYSRSGFIACIIADYIRRLGYPARAHHARNYQVVVPPILLWAGLGEMCRIGDCVLHPFLGPRFKAAVVTTDLPLLPDKPIDFGLQDFCSKCKKCARECPSGALSLGDKVIFNGYERWPSDVEKCTKMRVGNPKGSGCGTCIKVCPANKPYTLFHRAVGWAVRRSSFARSIAVRADDLLGYGKPKPENKWWFDLEDVDGVLRIPTSKLDSGDVN
;
A
#
# COMPACT_ATOMS: atom_id res chain seq x y z
N MET A 1 28.82 -8.07 -21.87
CA MET A 1 27.50 -7.63 -22.36
C MET A 1 27.66 -6.24 -22.96
N SER A 2 27.39 -6.10 -24.25
CA SER A 2 27.50 -4.86 -25.02
C SER A 2 26.55 -3.77 -24.49
N GLY A 3 27.06 -2.56 -24.26
CA GLY A 3 26.30 -1.31 -24.33
C GLY A 3 25.18 -1.13 -23.31
N TYR A 4 25.50 -0.55 -22.16
CA TYR A 4 24.57 0.10 -21.25
C TYR A 4 23.82 1.24 -21.97
N HIS A 5 22.66 0.97 -22.57
CA HIS A 5 21.80 2.01 -23.11
C HIS A 5 20.86 2.54 -22.02
N LYS A 6 20.71 3.88 -21.90
CA LYS A 6 19.57 4.50 -21.21
C LYS A 6 18.28 4.02 -21.92
N ARG A 7 17.50 3.16 -21.27
CA ARG A 7 16.17 2.75 -21.76
C ARG A 7 15.13 3.30 -20.80
N ASP A 8 14.05 3.83 -21.35
CA ASP A 8 12.89 4.27 -20.56
C ASP A 8 11.95 3.07 -20.43
N PHE A 9 12.16 2.25 -19.39
CA PHE A 9 11.42 1.01 -19.15
C PHE A 9 10.32 1.15 -18.09
N GLU A 10 10.33 2.26 -17.35
CA GLU A 10 9.35 2.52 -16.30
C GLU A 10 8.02 2.98 -16.93
N PRO A 11 6.87 2.42 -16.54
CA PRO A 11 5.56 2.85 -17.06
C PRO A 11 5.24 4.32 -16.76
N PHE A 12 5.87 4.87 -15.72
CA PHE A 12 5.72 6.25 -15.30
C PHE A 12 7.07 6.97 -15.33
N PRO A 13 7.10 8.29 -15.66
CA PRO A 13 8.33 9.06 -15.77
C PRO A 13 8.87 9.47 -14.38
N VAL A 14 9.09 8.51 -13.48
CA VAL A 14 9.56 8.78 -12.11
C VAL A 14 11.01 9.28 -12.10
N HIS A 15 11.79 9.03 -13.16
CA HIS A 15 13.10 9.63 -13.38
C HIS A 15 13.07 11.18 -13.47
N THR A 16 11.91 11.79 -13.79
CA THR A 16 11.75 13.25 -13.89
C THR A 16 11.48 13.95 -12.56
N LEU A 17 11.28 13.18 -11.49
CA LEU A 17 10.95 13.71 -10.18
C LEU A 17 12.20 14.21 -9.45
N LYS A 18 12.03 15.25 -8.65
CA LYS A 18 13.10 15.76 -7.78
C LYS A 18 13.45 14.68 -6.75
N ARG A 19 14.74 14.32 -6.70
CA ARG A 19 15.31 13.36 -5.74
C ARG A 19 15.90 14.10 -4.55
N LEU A 20 15.80 13.49 -3.37
CA LEU A 20 16.34 14.01 -2.12
C LEU A 20 17.22 12.94 -1.46
N GLU A 21 18.12 13.34 -0.57
CA GLU A 21 18.88 12.39 0.26
C GLU A 21 18.03 11.80 1.39
N ARG A 22 16.97 12.48 1.81
CA ARG A 22 16.05 12.05 2.87
C ARG A 22 14.59 12.31 2.48
N PRO A 23 13.61 11.58 3.05
CA PRO A 23 12.20 11.84 2.84
C PRO A 23 11.77 13.28 3.20
N THR A 24 10.69 13.76 2.60
CA THR A 24 10.15 15.11 2.82
C THR A 24 9.52 15.33 4.20
N THR A 25 9.25 14.25 4.93
CA THR A 25 8.82 14.27 6.34
C THR A 25 9.99 13.99 7.27
N LYS A 26 10.04 14.69 8.41
CA LYS A 26 11.10 14.49 9.41
C LYS A 26 11.08 13.06 9.97
N ILE A 27 12.24 12.42 10.01
CA ILE A 27 12.47 11.12 10.66
C ILE A 27 13.70 11.27 11.56
N GLN A 28 13.51 11.03 12.86
CA GLN A 28 14.56 11.03 13.88
C GLN A 28 14.98 9.58 14.09
N ASP A 29 15.97 9.12 13.32
CA ASP A 29 16.32 7.71 13.16
C ASP A 29 16.62 7.01 14.50
N ASP A 30 17.15 7.76 15.48
CA ASP A 30 17.47 7.33 16.84
C ASP A 30 16.25 7.19 17.76
N GLN A 31 15.11 7.79 17.41
CA GLN A 31 13.89 7.79 18.21
C GLN A 31 12.79 6.88 17.65
N VAL A 32 12.91 6.40 16.40
CA VAL A 32 11.92 5.50 15.82
C VAL A 32 12.07 4.11 16.43
N LYS A 33 11.12 3.74 17.30
CA LYS A 33 11.08 2.40 17.88
C LYS A 33 10.47 1.42 16.88
N ARG A 34 11.06 0.23 16.79
CA ARG A 34 10.42 -0.94 16.16
C ARG A 34 9.11 -1.22 16.89
N VAL A 35 8.13 -1.75 16.15
CA VAL A 35 6.79 -2.03 16.68
C VAL A 35 6.51 -3.52 16.64
N ASP A 36 5.57 -3.98 17.45
CA ASP A 36 5.08 -5.36 17.45
C ASP A 36 3.98 -5.51 16.37
N GLU A 37 4.09 -6.52 15.49
CA GLU A 37 3.08 -6.75 14.45
C GLU A 37 1.67 -7.00 15.04
N ARG A 38 1.61 -7.62 16.23
CA ARG A 38 0.37 -7.96 16.93
C ARG A 38 -0.42 -6.73 17.36
N GLU A 39 0.23 -5.58 17.46
CA GLU A 39 -0.41 -4.31 17.85
C GLU A 39 -1.04 -3.55 16.68
N SER A 40 -0.99 -4.12 15.45
CA SER A 40 -1.77 -3.60 14.34
C SER A 40 -3.28 -3.69 14.62
N GLY A 41 -4.06 -2.72 14.14
CA GLY A 41 -5.50 -2.67 14.41
C GLY A 41 -6.25 -3.97 14.04
N PHE A 42 -5.89 -4.61 12.93
CA PHE A 42 -6.51 -5.88 12.53
C PHE A 42 -6.18 -7.06 13.45
N ASN A 43 -5.00 -7.07 14.05
CA ASN A 43 -4.59 -8.12 14.99
C ASN A 43 -5.23 -7.87 16.36
N LYS A 44 -5.33 -6.61 16.79
CA LYS A 44 -6.11 -6.19 17.97
C LYS A 44 -7.60 -6.55 17.84
N ALA A 45 -8.20 -6.32 16.69
CA ALA A 45 -9.58 -6.75 16.41
C ALA A 45 -9.74 -8.28 16.55
N LEU A 46 -8.79 -9.06 16.01
CA LEU A 46 -8.82 -10.52 16.07
C LEU A 46 -8.62 -11.06 17.49
N ARG A 47 -7.82 -10.37 18.31
CA ARG A 47 -7.58 -10.70 19.71
C ARG A 47 -8.77 -10.36 20.62
N GLY A 48 -9.67 -9.48 20.17
CA GLY A 48 -10.86 -9.07 20.91
C GLY A 48 -10.75 -7.70 21.59
N ASP A 49 -9.64 -6.99 21.42
CA ASP A 49 -9.38 -5.68 22.05
C ASP A 49 -10.43 -4.61 21.69
N TYR A 50 -11.13 -4.78 20.57
CA TYR A 50 -12.16 -3.86 20.08
C TYR A 50 -13.60 -4.41 20.27
N GLY A 51 -13.76 -5.46 21.05
CA GLY A 51 -15.05 -6.06 21.40
C GLY A 51 -15.42 -7.31 20.59
N PRO A 52 -16.38 -8.12 21.09
CA PRO A 52 -16.70 -9.45 20.54
C PRO A 52 -17.28 -9.39 19.12
N HIS A 53 -18.06 -8.36 18.81
CA HIS A 53 -18.61 -8.17 17.45
C HIS A 53 -17.49 -8.07 16.41
N LEU A 54 -16.48 -7.23 16.65
CA LEU A 54 -15.38 -7.05 15.71
C LEU A 54 -14.44 -8.26 15.68
N GLN A 55 -14.30 -8.97 16.79
CA GLN A 55 -13.57 -10.24 16.83
C GLN A 55 -14.20 -11.26 15.89
N LYS A 56 -15.53 -11.42 15.94
CA LYS A 56 -16.30 -12.29 15.03
C LYS A 56 -16.15 -11.82 13.58
N GLU A 57 -16.41 -10.54 13.31
CA GLU A 57 -16.38 -9.99 11.95
C GLU A 57 -14.98 -10.05 11.33
N ARG A 58 -13.91 -9.98 12.13
CA ARG A 58 -12.53 -10.02 11.65
C ARG A 58 -12.19 -11.31 10.91
N ALA A 59 -12.82 -12.43 11.22
CA ALA A 59 -12.61 -13.69 10.50
C ALA A 59 -13.16 -13.64 9.06
N ARG A 60 -14.29 -12.95 8.86
CA ARG A 60 -15.01 -12.95 7.58
C ARG A 60 -14.93 -11.66 6.78
N PHE A 61 -14.51 -10.52 7.36
CA PHE A 61 -14.66 -9.20 6.73
C PHE A 61 -14.03 -9.10 5.32
N VAL A 62 -12.98 -9.87 5.05
CA VAL A 62 -12.38 -9.98 3.70
C VAL A 62 -13.22 -10.87 2.80
N THR A 63 -13.61 -12.05 3.27
CA THR A 63 -14.29 -13.08 2.47
C THR A 63 -15.79 -12.83 2.34
N LYS A 64 -16.34 -11.79 2.98
CA LYS A 64 -17.74 -11.33 2.87
C LYS A 64 -18.27 -11.30 1.44
N HIS A 65 -17.45 -10.93 0.46
CA HIS A 65 -17.85 -10.89 -0.95
C HIS A 65 -17.13 -11.99 -1.74
N PRO A 66 -17.81 -12.76 -2.62
CA PRO A 66 -17.25 -13.94 -3.28
C PRO A 66 -15.90 -13.72 -3.97
N ILE A 67 -15.79 -12.66 -4.80
CA ILE A 67 -14.53 -12.38 -5.51
C ILE A 67 -13.39 -12.00 -4.56
N SER A 68 -13.71 -11.33 -3.44
CA SER A 68 -12.73 -10.99 -2.42
C SER A 68 -12.25 -12.24 -1.69
N GLY A 69 -13.15 -13.19 -1.43
CA GLY A 69 -12.81 -14.52 -0.92
C GLY A 69 -11.83 -15.27 -1.83
N ALA A 70 -12.15 -15.38 -3.12
CA ALA A 70 -11.29 -16.04 -4.11
C ALA A 70 -9.87 -15.42 -4.17
N LEU A 71 -9.77 -14.10 -4.21
CA LEU A 71 -8.48 -13.38 -4.22
C LEU A 71 -7.71 -13.53 -2.90
N SER A 72 -8.42 -13.57 -1.77
CA SER A 72 -7.83 -13.79 -0.45
C SER A 72 -7.19 -15.17 -0.33
N TRP A 73 -7.82 -16.21 -0.89
CA TRP A 73 -7.25 -17.56 -0.91
C TRP A 73 -5.97 -17.66 -1.71
N MET A 74 -5.89 -17.01 -2.88
CA MET A 74 -4.65 -16.96 -3.65
C MET A 74 -3.51 -16.33 -2.85
N THR A 75 -3.80 -15.25 -2.12
CA THR A 75 -2.82 -14.62 -1.24
C THR A 75 -2.44 -15.52 -0.06
N ALA A 76 -3.38 -16.34 0.44
CA ALA A 76 -3.14 -17.28 1.54
C ALA A 76 -2.14 -18.38 1.17
N TYR A 77 -2.26 -18.96 -0.03
CA TYR A 77 -1.34 -20.00 -0.53
C TYR A 77 0.11 -19.51 -0.68
N LEU A 78 0.31 -18.19 -0.80
CA LEU A 78 1.63 -17.59 -0.88
C LEU A 78 2.31 -17.39 0.49
N ARG A 79 1.61 -17.66 1.61
CA ARG A 79 2.12 -17.41 2.96
C ARG A 79 3.41 -18.18 3.26
N ASP A 80 3.49 -19.43 2.81
CA ASP A 80 4.54 -20.37 3.22
C ASP A 80 5.70 -20.45 2.22
N VAL A 81 5.61 -19.73 1.11
CA VAL A 81 6.64 -19.68 0.04
C VAL A 81 7.42 -18.37 0.02
N VAL A 82 7.32 -17.58 1.09
CA VAL A 82 7.99 -16.28 1.21
C VAL A 82 9.50 -16.37 1.35
N ASP A 83 10.00 -17.53 1.77
CA ASP A 83 11.40 -17.81 2.05
C ASP A 83 11.76 -19.20 1.53
N GLY A 84 13.05 -19.56 1.55
CA GLY A 84 13.48 -20.88 1.13
C GLY A 84 14.98 -21.08 1.06
N LEU A 85 15.39 -22.19 0.46
CA LEU A 85 16.79 -22.52 0.30
C LEU A 85 17.51 -21.52 -0.62
N VAL A 86 18.68 -21.08 -0.18
CA VAL A 86 19.62 -20.28 -0.98
C VAL A 86 20.54 -21.23 -1.74
N ALA A 87 20.77 -20.97 -3.02
CA ALA A 87 21.73 -21.76 -3.79
C ALA A 87 23.12 -21.71 -3.14
N SER A 88 23.77 -22.87 -3.02
CA SER A 88 25.08 -22.99 -2.36
C SER A 88 26.20 -22.28 -3.13
N GLN A 89 26.03 -22.10 -4.43
CA GLN A 89 26.94 -21.38 -5.30
C GLN A 89 26.31 -20.06 -5.74
N LYS A 90 27.10 -18.99 -5.70
CA LYS A 90 26.71 -17.71 -6.28
C LYS A 90 26.77 -17.79 -7.80
N ALA A 91 25.73 -17.31 -8.46
CA ALA A 91 25.73 -17.15 -9.91
C ALA A 91 26.84 -16.16 -10.33
N PRO A 92 27.44 -16.32 -11.53
CA PRO A 92 28.46 -15.42 -12.06
C PRO A 92 27.82 -14.09 -12.51
N LEU A 93 27.44 -13.27 -11.54
CA LEU A 93 26.81 -11.97 -11.75
C LEU A 93 27.85 -10.85 -11.90
N PRO A 94 27.51 -9.74 -12.59
CA PRO A 94 28.33 -8.53 -12.55
C PRO A 94 28.49 -7.98 -11.13
N GLU A 95 29.65 -7.40 -10.82
CA GLU A 95 29.92 -6.79 -9.51
C GLU A 95 29.27 -5.41 -9.32
N ASP A 96 28.89 -4.74 -10.40
CA ASP A 96 28.28 -3.39 -10.39
C ASP A 96 26.85 -3.43 -9.80
N PRO A 97 26.61 -2.83 -8.61
CA PRO A 97 25.28 -2.81 -8.01
C PRO A 97 24.24 -2.03 -8.85
N ALA A 98 24.67 -1.09 -9.69
CA ALA A 98 23.77 -0.37 -10.59
C ALA A 98 23.21 -1.30 -11.68
N LEU A 99 24.04 -2.19 -12.23
CA LEU A 99 23.61 -3.23 -13.19
C LEU A 99 22.58 -4.14 -12.55
N LEU A 100 22.88 -4.65 -11.35
CA LEU A 100 22.01 -5.57 -10.63
C LEU A 100 20.67 -4.94 -10.27
N SER A 101 20.69 -3.67 -9.83
CA SER A 101 19.47 -2.92 -9.51
C SER A 101 18.58 -2.74 -10.71
N ARG A 102 19.16 -2.35 -11.85
CA ARG A 102 18.42 -2.24 -13.10
C ARG A 102 17.85 -3.59 -13.52
N HIS A 103 18.63 -4.66 -13.46
CA HIS A 103 18.18 -6.02 -13.77
C HIS A 103 16.98 -6.44 -12.91
N ILE A 104 17.05 -6.23 -11.60
CA ILE A 104 15.95 -6.54 -10.68
C ILE A 104 14.71 -5.70 -10.98
N LYS A 105 14.86 -4.42 -11.33
CA LYS A 105 13.72 -3.57 -11.73
C LYS A 105 13.11 -4.05 -13.04
N GLU A 106 13.92 -4.36 -14.06
CA GLU A 106 13.43 -4.91 -15.33
C GLU A 106 12.73 -6.26 -15.14
N LEU A 107 13.24 -7.14 -14.26
CA LEU A 107 12.56 -8.36 -13.84
C LEU A 107 11.19 -8.06 -13.22
N ALA A 108 11.12 -7.10 -12.30
CA ALA A 108 9.85 -6.72 -11.67
C ALA A 108 8.83 -6.22 -12.72
N TYR A 109 9.25 -5.39 -13.67
CA TYR A 109 8.39 -4.93 -14.77
C TYR A 109 7.99 -6.05 -15.73
N PHE A 110 8.90 -6.99 -16.02
CA PHE A 110 8.57 -8.23 -16.73
C PHE A 110 7.46 -9.00 -16.01
N LEU A 111 7.48 -9.03 -14.68
CA LEU A 111 6.43 -9.62 -13.83
C LEU A 111 5.19 -8.75 -13.63
N ARG A 112 5.07 -7.63 -14.36
CA ARG A 112 3.90 -6.72 -14.39
C ARG A 112 3.69 -5.91 -13.10
N VAL A 113 4.76 -5.48 -12.43
CA VAL A 113 4.62 -4.40 -11.43
C VAL A 113 4.30 -3.06 -12.08
N ASP A 114 3.55 -2.21 -11.39
CA ASP A 114 3.27 -0.84 -11.85
C ASP A 114 4.40 0.13 -11.47
N ALA A 115 5.05 -0.11 -10.34
CA ALA A 115 6.26 0.60 -9.92
C ALA A 115 7.13 -0.27 -9.00
N VAL A 116 8.45 -0.04 -9.05
CA VAL A 116 9.43 -0.73 -8.20
C VAL A 116 10.51 0.26 -7.77
N GLY A 117 10.98 0.11 -6.53
CA GLY A 117 12.03 0.93 -5.97
C GLY A 117 12.85 0.12 -4.98
N ILE A 118 14.10 0.52 -4.80
CA ILE A 118 15.08 -0.19 -3.97
C ILE A 118 15.60 0.76 -2.91
N CYS A 119 15.72 0.31 -1.67
CA CYS A 119 16.41 1.06 -0.62
C CYS A 119 17.28 0.15 0.23
N LYS A 120 18.12 0.75 1.09
CA LYS A 120 18.64 0.02 2.26
C LYS A 120 17.46 -0.30 3.18
N LEU A 121 17.44 -1.49 3.79
CA LEU A 121 16.40 -1.85 4.75
C LEU A 121 16.52 -0.93 5.99
N PRO A 122 15.54 -0.07 6.30
CA PRO A 122 15.61 0.73 7.52
C PRO A 122 15.44 -0.20 8.74
N PRO A 123 16.33 -0.19 9.74
CA PRO A 123 16.24 -1.12 10.87
C PRO A 123 14.93 -1.02 11.64
N TYR A 124 14.40 0.21 11.79
CA TYR A 124 13.12 0.46 12.45
C TYR A 124 11.90 -0.01 11.63
N ALA A 125 12.08 -0.39 10.36
CA ALA A 125 11.02 -0.99 9.57
C ALA A 125 10.80 -2.47 9.94
N VAL A 126 11.71 -3.13 10.66
CA VAL A 126 11.57 -4.53 11.03
C VAL A 126 10.70 -4.65 12.29
N TYR A 127 9.64 -5.45 12.24
CA TYR A 127 8.80 -5.71 13.43
C TYR A 127 9.63 -6.31 14.57
N THR A 128 9.26 -6.11 15.84
CA THR A 128 9.92 -6.78 16.98
C THR A 128 9.47 -8.24 17.09
N ASN A 129 8.18 -8.49 16.88
CA ASN A 129 7.53 -9.78 17.05
C ASN A 129 6.55 -10.01 15.90
N SER A 130 6.41 -11.26 15.49
CA SER A 130 5.49 -11.68 14.44
C SER A 130 4.12 -12.06 14.99
N TYR A 131 3.09 -11.91 14.16
CA TYR A 131 1.77 -12.47 14.39
C TYR A 131 1.66 -13.89 13.81
N PRO A 132 0.94 -14.85 14.44
CA PRO A 132 0.14 -14.71 15.66
C PRO A 132 0.89 -14.95 16.97
N ASN A 133 1.98 -15.71 16.95
CA ASN A 133 2.56 -16.31 18.15
C ASN A 133 3.36 -15.33 19.01
N GLY A 134 3.81 -14.20 18.43
CA GLY A 134 4.70 -13.27 19.10
C GLY A 134 6.17 -13.67 19.02
N ASP A 135 6.54 -14.55 18.09
CA ASP A 135 7.93 -14.98 17.92
C ASP A 135 8.80 -13.76 17.56
N PRO A 136 9.99 -13.61 18.18
CA PRO A 136 10.92 -12.54 17.83
C PRO A 136 11.24 -12.53 16.34
N VAL A 137 11.29 -11.34 15.75
CA VAL A 137 11.66 -11.16 14.35
C VAL A 137 13.10 -10.66 14.28
N GLU A 138 13.96 -11.50 13.70
CA GLU A 138 15.34 -11.17 13.34
C GLU A 138 15.47 -11.15 11.82
N LEU A 139 15.61 -9.96 11.24
CA LEU A 139 15.77 -9.75 9.81
C LEU A 139 16.89 -8.75 9.56
N ASN A 140 18.03 -9.25 9.13
CA ASN A 140 19.28 -8.48 8.99
C ASN A 140 19.73 -8.29 7.54
N HIS A 141 18.84 -8.51 6.57
CA HIS A 141 19.12 -8.24 5.16
C HIS A 141 19.46 -6.77 4.92
N LYS A 142 20.38 -6.50 3.99
CA LYS A 142 20.87 -5.15 3.72
C LYS A 142 19.90 -4.28 2.92
N TYR A 143 19.17 -4.88 1.98
CA TYR A 143 18.36 -4.15 1.00
C TYR A 143 16.89 -4.55 1.07
N ALA A 144 16.04 -3.64 0.64
CA ALA A 144 14.61 -3.86 0.47
C ALA A 144 14.17 -3.37 -0.92
N ILE A 145 13.38 -4.17 -1.61
CA ILE A 145 12.78 -3.90 -2.92
C ILE A 145 11.28 -3.75 -2.70
N GLY A 146 10.75 -2.55 -2.83
CA GLY A 146 9.31 -2.29 -2.79
C GLY A 146 8.69 -2.46 -4.16
N VAL A 147 7.58 -3.18 -4.26
CA VAL A 147 6.79 -3.32 -5.50
C VAL A 147 5.38 -2.81 -5.28
N LEU A 148 4.85 -2.05 -6.25
CA LEU A 148 3.49 -1.50 -6.21
C LEU A 148 2.62 -2.13 -7.29
N ILE A 149 1.38 -2.46 -6.93
CA ILE A 149 0.32 -2.92 -7.83
C ILE A 149 -0.93 -2.07 -7.67
N ASP A 150 -1.44 -1.53 -8.78
CA ASP A 150 -2.68 -0.73 -8.85
C ASP A 150 -3.90 -1.56 -8.42
N GLN A 151 -4.81 -0.93 -7.67
CA GLN A 151 -6.09 -1.50 -7.26
C GLN A 151 -7.20 -1.39 -8.33
N ASP A 152 -6.83 -1.09 -9.58
CA ASP A 152 -7.69 -0.88 -10.75
C ASP A 152 -8.53 0.41 -10.74
N TRP A 153 -8.15 1.36 -11.61
CA TRP A 153 -8.88 2.60 -11.80
C TRP A 153 -10.32 2.40 -12.30
N ARG A 154 -10.56 1.42 -13.18
CA ARG A 154 -11.88 1.26 -13.83
C ARG A 154 -12.95 0.92 -12.80
N THR A 155 -12.65 -0.02 -11.91
CA THR A 155 -13.51 -0.34 -10.76
C THR A 155 -13.55 0.82 -9.76
N ALA A 156 -12.42 1.52 -9.56
CA ALA A 156 -12.36 2.68 -8.68
C ALA A 156 -13.26 3.86 -9.11
N GLU A 157 -13.63 3.98 -10.40
CA GLU A 157 -14.58 5.01 -10.84
C GLU A 157 -16.00 4.74 -10.35
N ALA A 158 -16.41 3.48 -10.31
CA ALA A 158 -17.76 3.07 -9.97
C ALA A 158 -18.01 2.96 -8.45
N PHE A 159 -17.02 2.48 -7.69
CA PHE A 159 -17.27 2.13 -6.29
C PHE A 159 -17.43 3.35 -5.37
N THR A 160 -18.18 3.19 -4.28
CA THR A 160 -18.44 4.26 -3.29
C THR A 160 -17.27 4.49 -2.32
N GLY A 161 -16.24 3.65 -2.40
CA GLY A 161 -15.14 3.62 -1.45
C GLY A 161 -15.30 2.59 -0.35
N HIS A 162 -16.52 2.21 0.03
CA HIS A 162 -16.78 1.27 1.15
C HIS A 162 -17.97 0.34 0.90
N ASP A 163 -18.26 0.06 -0.37
CA ASP A 163 -19.25 -0.94 -0.78
C ASP A 163 -18.65 -2.35 -0.86
N TRP A 164 -19.38 -3.28 -1.49
CA TRP A 164 -19.09 -4.70 -1.53
C TRP A 164 -17.81 -5.10 -2.28
N ILE A 165 -17.28 -4.24 -3.17
CA ILE A 165 -16.09 -4.54 -3.96
C ILE A 165 -14.78 -4.06 -3.30
N SER A 166 -14.85 -3.24 -2.25
CA SER A 166 -13.66 -2.54 -1.70
C SER A 166 -12.52 -3.49 -1.30
N ASN A 167 -12.80 -4.56 -0.54
CA ASN A 167 -11.77 -5.55 -0.20
C ASN A 167 -11.31 -6.36 -1.41
N ALA A 168 -12.17 -6.64 -2.39
CA ALA A 168 -11.76 -7.34 -3.60
C ALA A 168 -10.70 -6.53 -4.36
N MET A 169 -10.84 -5.21 -4.47
CA MET A 169 -9.82 -4.34 -5.06
C MET A 169 -8.50 -4.39 -4.28
N SER A 170 -8.56 -4.42 -2.94
CA SER A 170 -7.36 -4.60 -2.11
C SER A 170 -6.70 -5.96 -2.36
N PHE A 171 -7.46 -7.05 -2.40
CA PHE A 171 -6.93 -8.40 -2.57
C PHE A 171 -6.54 -8.74 -4.01
N LEU A 172 -7.08 -8.03 -5.00
CA LEU A 172 -6.57 -8.06 -6.37
C LEU A 172 -5.11 -7.61 -6.38
N ALA A 173 -4.82 -6.48 -5.75
CA ALA A 173 -3.46 -5.94 -5.69
C ALA A 173 -2.56 -6.73 -4.72
N TYR A 174 -3.09 -7.22 -3.58
CA TYR A 174 -2.30 -8.04 -2.65
C TYR A 174 -1.93 -9.41 -3.21
N SER A 175 -2.84 -10.12 -3.87
CA SER A 175 -2.54 -11.43 -4.47
C SER A 175 -1.45 -11.31 -5.53
N ARG A 176 -1.55 -10.30 -6.40
CA ARG A 176 -0.54 -10.00 -7.44
C ARG A 176 0.80 -9.58 -6.86
N SER A 177 0.81 -8.61 -5.94
CA SER A 177 2.07 -8.13 -5.33
C SER A 177 2.77 -9.23 -4.53
N GLY A 178 2.01 -10.05 -3.80
CA GLY A 178 2.55 -11.22 -3.11
C GLY A 178 3.15 -12.25 -4.06
N PHE A 179 2.45 -12.58 -5.15
CA PHE A 179 2.93 -13.53 -6.16
C PHE A 179 4.26 -13.07 -6.77
N ILE A 180 4.32 -11.81 -7.19
CA ILE A 180 5.51 -11.21 -7.79
C ILE A 180 6.67 -11.17 -6.78
N ALA A 181 6.41 -10.74 -5.54
CA ALA A 181 7.44 -10.68 -4.51
C ALA A 181 8.02 -12.07 -4.18
N CYS A 182 7.18 -13.11 -4.12
CA CYS A 182 7.65 -14.49 -3.92
C CYS A 182 8.55 -14.97 -5.07
N ILE A 183 8.19 -14.66 -6.32
CA ILE A 183 9.01 -14.99 -7.50
C ILE A 183 10.36 -14.26 -7.45
N ILE A 184 10.36 -12.96 -7.15
CA ILE A 184 11.60 -12.17 -7.08
C ILE A 184 12.51 -12.70 -5.96
N ALA A 185 11.95 -12.99 -4.79
CA ALA A 185 12.72 -13.57 -3.68
C ALA A 185 13.31 -14.93 -4.06
N ASP A 186 12.52 -15.82 -4.67
CA ASP A 186 12.99 -17.14 -5.12
C ASP A 186 14.08 -17.02 -6.19
N TYR A 187 13.89 -16.13 -7.16
CA TYR A 187 14.87 -15.82 -8.18
C TYR A 187 16.21 -15.41 -7.56
N ILE A 188 16.20 -14.48 -6.60
CA ILE A 188 17.42 -14.01 -5.95
C ILE A 188 18.09 -15.14 -5.15
N ARG A 189 17.32 -16.00 -4.47
CA ARG A 189 17.86 -17.18 -3.78
C ARG A 189 18.52 -18.17 -4.73
N ARG A 190 17.97 -18.36 -5.93
CA ARG A 190 18.58 -19.18 -6.99
C ARG A 190 19.89 -18.60 -7.54
N LEU A 191 20.08 -17.29 -7.40
CA LEU A 191 21.36 -16.63 -7.72
C LEU A 191 22.41 -16.77 -6.58
N GLY A 192 22.04 -17.39 -5.46
CA GLY A 192 22.93 -17.62 -4.31
C GLY A 192 22.96 -16.48 -3.30
N TYR A 193 21.91 -15.65 -3.25
CA TYR A 193 21.77 -14.57 -2.26
C TYR A 193 20.51 -14.79 -1.40
N PRO A 194 20.58 -14.63 -0.06
CA PRO A 194 19.40 -14.74 0.78
C PRO A 194 18.39 -13.66 0.41
N ALA A 195 17.13 -14.05 0.32
CA ALA A 195 16.03 -13.14 0.01
C ALA A 195 14.69 -13.66 0.54
N ARG A 196 13.87 -12.75 1.07
CA ARG A 196 12.56 -13.05 1.65
C ARG A 196 11.50 -12.08 1.13
N ALA A 197 10.34 -12.61 0.76
CA ALA A 197 9.17 -11.83 0.42
C ALA A 197 8.36 -11.44 1.67
N HIS A 198 7.69 -10.29 1.60
CA HIS A 198 6.80 -9.79 2.64
C HIS A 198 5.54 -9.25 2.00
N HIS A 199 4.39 -9.83 2.36
CA HIS A 199 3.08 -9.50 1.76
C HIS A 199 1.94 -9.66 2.78
N ALA A 200 0.72 -9.36 2.36
CA ALA A 200 -0.46 -9.24 3.24
C ALA A 200 -0.78 -10.43 4.15
N ARG A 201 -0.21 -11.61 3.89
CA ARG A 201 -0.43 -12.82 4.71
C ARG A 201 0.80 -13.26 5.51
N ASN A 202 1.94 -12.58 5.34
CA ASN A 202 3.20 -12.84 6.04
C ASN A 202 4.13 -11.61 5.92
N TYR A 203 4.07 -10.71 6.91
CA TYR A 203 5.00 -9.59 7.02
C TYR A 203 6.02 -9.85 8.13
N GLN A 204 7.22 -9.30 7.95
CA GLN A 204 8.19 -9.06 9.03
C GLN A 204 8.66 -7.60 9.03
N VAL A 205 8.07 -6.78 8.17
CA VAL A 205 8.44 -5.39 7.96
C VAL A 205 7.21 -4.49 7.86
N VAL A 206 7.35 -3.27 8.37
CA VAL A 206 6.46 -2.14 8.17
C VAL A 206 6.76 -1.54 6.79
N VAL A 207 5.78 -1.60 5.89
CA VAL A 207 5.97 -1.25 4.47
C VAL A 207 6.17 0.25 4.19
N PRO A 208 5.40 1.19 4.78
CA PRO A 208 5.53 2.63 4.48
C PRO A 208 6.97 3.22 4.52
N PRO A 209 7.81 2.97 5.54
CA PRO A 209 9.18 3.52 5.55
C PRO A 209 10.02 3.01 4.38
N ILE A 210 9.84 1.76 3.95
CA ILE A 210 10.55 1.18 2.80
C ILE A 210 10.14 1.91 1.52
N LEU A 211 8.84 2.17 1.32
CA LEU A 211 8.36 2.90 0.14
C LEU A 211 8.87 4.35 0.09
N LEU A 212 8.99 5.03 1.24
CA LEU A 212 9.56 6.37 1.31
C LEU A 212 11.04 6.37 0.89
N TRP A 213 11.84 5.48 1.49
CA TRP A 213 13.27 5.38 1.21
C TRP A 213 13.57 4.88 -0.22
N ALA A 214 12.71 4.03 -0.76
CA ALA A 214 12.78 3.55 -2.15
C ALA A 214 12.32 4.59 -3.18
N GLY A 215 11.91 5.79 -2.76
CA GLY A 215 11.47 6.86 -3.66
C GLY A 215 10.15 6.54 -4.39
N LEU A 216 9.29 5.70 -3.80
CA LEU A 216 8.01 5.28 -4.36
C LEU A 216 6.83 6.18 -3.95
N GLY A 217 7.10 7.25 -3.20
CA GLY A 217 6.08 8.20 -2.81
C GLY A 217 6.51 9.10 -1.66
N GLU A 218 5.56 9.91 -1.21
CA GLU A 218 5.69 10.74 -0.01
C GLU A 218 4.61 10.33 1.01
N MET A 219 4.88 10.58 2.29
CA MET A 219 3.90 10.38 3.36
C MET A 219 2.73 11.35 3.17
N CYS A 220 1.49 10.89 3.37
CA CYS A 220 0.29 11.66 3.04
C CYS A 220 -0.68 11.79 4.21
N ARG A 221 -1.71 12.64 4.06
CA ARG A 221 -2.71 12.92 5.11
C ARG A 221 -3.51 11.69 5.56
N ILE A 222 -3.54 10.62 4.77
CA ILE A 222 -4.28 9.39 5.10
C ILE A 222 -3.73 8.72 6.38
N GLY A 223 -2.50 9.05 6.81
CA GLY A 223 -1.88 8.54 8.03
C GLY A 223 -0.52 7.93 7.73
N ASP A 224 -0.24 6.74 8.27
CA ASP A 224 0.95 5.94 7.94
C ASP A 224 0.83 5.29 6.55
N CYS A 225 0.63 6.11 5.52
CA CYS A 225 0.38 5.70 4.15
C CYS A 225 1.19 6.56 3.17
N VAL A 226 1.80 5.90 2.19
CA VAL A 226 2.57 6.53 1.12
C VAL A 226 1.69 6.76 -0.10
N LEU A 227 1.81 7.93 -0.71
CA LEU A 227 1.10 8.29 -1.94
C LEU A 227 2.11 8.39 -3.08
N HIS A 228 1.85 7.63 -4.15
CA HIS A 228 2.69 7.62 -5.35
C HIS A 228 2.26 8.75 -6.31
N PRO A 229 3.19 9.49 -6.93
CA PRO A 229 2.89 10.68 -7.75
C PRO A 229 2.00 10.45 -8.98
N PHE A 230 1.86 9.20 -9.44
CA PHE A 230 1.07 8.85 -10.63
C PHE A 230 -0.08 7.88 -10.36
N LEU A 231 0.01 7.08 -9.29
CA LEU A 231 -1.05 6.14 -8.89
C LEU A 231 -1.93 6.73 -7.76
N GLY A 232 -1.50 7.85 -7.17
CA GLY A 232 -2.05 8.32 -5.91
C GLY A 232 -1.88 7.24 -4.82
N PRO A 233 -2.86 7.10 -3.91
CA PRO A 233 -2.87 6.02 -2.91
C PRO A 233 -3.51 4.71 -3.44
N ARG A 234 -3.83 4.61 -4.75
CA ARG A 234 -4.60 3.49 -5.35
C ARG A 234 -3.72 2.27 -5.64
N PHE A 235 -2.90 1.84 -4.69
CA PHE A 235 -2.06 0.66 -4.86
C PHE A 235 -1.99 -0.17 -3.58
N LYS A 236 -1.54 -1.42 -3.72
CA LYS A 236 -0.98 -2.22 -2.62
C LYS A 236 0.47 -2.53 -2.90
N ALA A 237 1.22 -2.78 -1.84
CA ALA A 237 2.63 -3.03 -1.92
C ALA A 237 2.99 -4.38 -1.29
N ALA A 238 4.05 -4.98 -1.83
CA ALA A 238 4.81 -6.04 -1.21
C ALA A 238 6.29 -5.63 -1.18
N VAL A 239 7.08 -6.33 -0.38
CA VAL A 239 8.52 -6.05 -0.23
C VAL A 239 9.30 -7.34 -0.41
N VAL A 240 10.48 -7.26 -1.02
CA VAL A 240 11.50 -8.32 -0.94
C VAL A 240 12.71 -7.76 -0.21
N THR A 241 13.15 -8.40 0.88
CA THR A 241 14.43 -8.07 1.52
C THR A 241 15.51 -9.04 1.05
N THR A 242 16.75 -8.58 0.91
CA THR A 242 17.86 -9.40 0.40
C THR A 242 19.25 -8.84 0.75
N ASP A 243 20.27 -9.70 0.64
CA ASP A 243 21.69 -9.31 0.63
C ASP A 243 22.33 -9.24 -0.76
N LEU A 244 21.56 -9.42 -1.85
CA LEU A 244 22.04 -9.12 -3.19
C LEU A 244 22.54 -7.66 -3.23
N PRO A 245 23.80 -7.38 -3.65
CA PRO A 245 24.31 -6.02 -3.71
C PRO A 245 23.52 -5.17 -4.70
N LEU A 246 22.77 -4.19 -4.18
CA LEU A 246 21.94 -3.30 -4.98
C LEU A 246 22.30 -1.83 -4.69
N LEU A 247 22.13 -0.97 -5.69
CA LEU A 247 22.20 0.47 -5.61
C LEU A 247 20.83 1.02 -5.17
N PRO A 248 20.72 1.61 -3.96
CA PRO A 248 19.49 2.22 -3.48
C PRO A 248 19.03 3.39 -4.36
N ASP A 249 17.72 3.50 -4.55
CA ASP A 249 17.06 4.71 -5.00
C ASP A 249 17.09 5.81 -3.93
N LYS A 250 16.71 7.01 -4.35
CA LYS A 250 16.58 8.18 -3.51
C LYS A 250 15.11 8.55 -3.29
N PRO A 251 14.74 8.99 -2.07
CA PRO A 251 13.46 9.63 -1.79
C PRO A 251 13.09 10.72 -2.82
N ILE A 252 11.79 10.98 -2.96
CA ILE A 252 11.26 11.95 -3.91
C ILE A 252 10.57 13.13 -3.23
N ASP A 253 10.54 14.27 -3.93
CA ASP A 253 9.72 15.43 -3.59
C ASP A 253 8.89 15.82 -4.82
N PHE A 254 7.58 15.64 -4.72
CA PHE A 254 6.61 16.06 -5.72
C PHE A 254 5.62 17.07 -5.16
N GLY A 255 5.98 17.72 -4.05
CA GLY A 255 5.18 18.75 -3.40
C GLY A 255 3.96 18.24 -2.65
N LEU A 256 3.95 16.96 -2.25
CA LEU A 256 2.78 16.39 -1.58
C LEU A 256 2.52 17.03 -0.23
N GLN A 257 3.56 17.42 0.50
CA GLN A 257 3.40 18.00 1.84
C GLN A 257 2.54 19.26 1.82
N ASP A 258 2.82 20.16 0.88
CA ASP A 258 2.04 21.37 0.63
C ASP A 258 0.63 21.04 0.09
N PHE A 259 0.50 20.09 -0.84
CA PHE A 259 -0.80 19.67 -1.36
C PHE A 259 -1.73 19.13 -0.25
N CYS A 260 -1.24 18.20 0.57
CA CYS A 260 -1.99 17.60 1.67
C CYS A 260 -2.34 18.61 2.77
N SER A 261 -1.50 19.62 3.01
CA SER A 261 -1.81 20.70 3.97
C SER A 261 -3.09 21.46 3.58
N LYS A 262 -3.32 21.66 2.29
CA LYS A 262 -4.46 22.41 1.72
C LYS A 262 -5.69 21.55 1.45
N CYS A 263 -5.51 20.31 0.99
CA CYS A 263 -6.59 19.50 0.41
C CYS A 263 -7.65 19.03 1.41
N LYS A 264 -7.24 18.29 2.44
CA LYS A 264 -8.09 17.71 3.50
C LYS A 264 -9.27 16.81 3.05
N LYS A 265 -9.45 16.53 1.75
CA LYS A 265 -10.60 15.79 1.21
C LYS A 265 -10.74 14.37 1.78
N CYS A 266 -9.65 13.60 1.87
CA CYS A 266 -9.69 12.27 2.48
C CYS A 266 -10.22 12.26 3.92
N ALA A 267 -9.94 13.33 4.68
CA ALA A 267 -10.42 13.46 6.06
C ALA A 267 -11.89 13.89 6.13
N ARG A 268 -12.34 14.81 5.26
CA ARG A 268 -13.76 15.21 5.18
C ARG A 268 -14.68 14.06 4.82
N GLU A 269 -14.23 13.19 3.93
CA GLU A 269 -15.04 12.07 3.40
C GLU A 269 -14.87 10.77 4.20
N CYS A 270 -14.07 10.77 5.27
CA CYS A 270 -13.82 9.54 6.04
C CYS A 270 -15.09 9.11 6.81
N PRO A 271 -15.70 7.95 6.51
CA PRO A 271 -16.98 7.58 7.11
C PRO A 271 -16.90 7.36 8.63
N SER A 272 -15.73 7.09 9.18
CA SER A 272 -15.52 6.92 10.62
C SER A 272 -14.86 8.11 11.31
N GLY A 273 -14.56 9.20 10.59
CA GLY A 273 -13.85 10.35 11.15
C GLY A 273 -12.46 10.01 11.68
N ALA A 274 -11.81 8.98 11.14
CA ALA A 274 -10.52 8.48 11.62
C ALA A 274 -9.31 9.33 11.19
N LEU A 275 -9.47 10.21 10.19
CA LEU A 275 -8.36 10.95 9.58
C LEU A 275 -8.35 12.41 10.04
N SER A 276 -7.17 12.92 10.41
CA SER A 276 -7.03 14.28 10.95
C SER A 276 -7.25 15.39 9.90
N LEU A 277 -8.04 16.39 10.29
CA LEU A 277 -8.15 17.68 9.60
C LEU A 277 -7.04 18.68 10.01
N GLY A 278 -6.30 18.37 11.08
CA GLY A 278 -5.26 19.22 11.66
C GLY A 278 -3.90 19.07 10.97
N ASP A 279 -2.87 19.54 11.67
CA ASP A 279 -1.49 19.54 11.20
C ASP A 279 -0.75 18.24 11.50
N LYS A 280 0.49 18.16 11.03
CA LYS A 280 1.37 17.03 11.30
C LYS A 280 1.84 17.06 12.76
N VAL A 281 2.14 15.88 13.30
CA VAL A 281 2.72 15.68 14.64
C VAL A 281 3.94 14.79 14.54
N ILE A 282 4.82 14.86 15.52
CA ILE A 282 5.84 13.82 15.73
C ILE A 282 5.19 12.65 16.49
N PHE A 283 5.27 11.45 15.92
CA PHE A 283 4.79 10.21 16.50
C PHE A 283 5.87 9.14 16.33
N ASN A 284 6.28 8.49 17.41
CA ASN A 284 7.35 7.48 17.39
C ASN A 284 8.60 7.92 16.61
N GLY A 285 9.09 9.15 16.85
CA GLY A 285 10.28 9.69 16.20
C GLY A 285 10.10 10.19 14.76
N TYR A 286 8.93 10.05 14.12
CA TYR A 286 8.70 10.53 12.74
C TYR A 286 7.49 11.46 12.63
N GLU A 287 7.53 12.35 11.64
CA GLU A 287 6.46 13.30 11.36
C GLU A 287 5.36 12.67 10.49
N ARG A 288 4.09 12.82 10.91
CA ARG A 288 2.93 12.32 10.16
C ARG A 288 1.68 13.17 10.38
N TRP A 289 0.68 13.02 9.51
CA TRP A 289 -0.69 13.41 9.87
C TRP A 289 -1.30 12.35 10.79
N PRO A 290 -1.89 12.73 11.94
CA PRO A 290 -2.53 11.77 12.83
C PRO A 290 -3.68 11.01 12.16
N SER A 291 -3.78 9.72 12.47
CA SER A 291 -4.92 8.87 12.14
C SER A 291 -5.29 7.99 13.33
N ASP A 292 -6.58 7.84 13.58
CA ASP A 292 -7.15 6.95 14.58
C ASP A 292 -7.31 5.53 13.98
N VAL A 293 -6.34 4.67 14.31
CA VAL A 293 -6.28 3.30 13.78
C VAL A 293 -7.45 2.45 14.28
N GLU A 294 -7.94 2.69 15.49
CA GLU A 294 -9.08 1.97 16.04
C GLU A 294 -10.35 2.31 15.26
N LYS A 295 -10.71 3.59 15.13
CA LYS A 295 -11.88 4.01 14.33
C LYS A 295 -11.81 3.52 12.88
N CYS A 296 -10.64 3.55 12.26
CA CYS A 296 -10.44 3.01 10.92
C CYS A 296 -10.70 1.49 10.88
N THR A 297 -10.16 0.76 11.85
CA THR A 297 -10.32 -0.70 11.94
C THR A 297 -11.77 -1.09 12.20
N LYS A 298 -12.46 -0.44 13.16
CA LYS A 298 -13.87 -0.71 13.47
C LYS A 298 -14.74 -0.56 12.22
N MET A 299 -14.54 0.52 11.47
CA MET A 299 -15.27 0.73 10.21
C MET A 299 -14.94 -0.32 9.15
N ARG A 300 -13.67 -0.69 8.97
CA ARG A 300 -13.28 -1.66 7.93
C ARG A 300 -13.75 -3.07 8.24
N VAL A 301 -13.60 -3.51 9.48
CA VAL A 301 -13.95 -4.86 9.91
C VAL A 301 -15.46 -5.00 10.07
N GLY A 302 -16.08 -4.06 10.77
CA GLY A 302 -17.51 -4.07 11.08
C GLY A 302 -18.40 -3.38 10.04
N ASN A 303 -17.92 -3.11 8.81
CA ASN A 303 -18.74 -2.45 7.79
C ASN A 303 -20.00 -3.30 7.50
N PRO A 304 -21.22 -2.79 7.77
CA PRO A 304 -22.45 -3.52 7.50
C PRO A 304 -22.98 -3.28 6.08
N LYS A 305 -22.43 -2.30 5.35
CA LYS A 305 -22.90 -1.88 4.01
C LYS A 305 -21.89 -2.17 2.91
N GLY A 306 -20.92 -3.04 3.18
CA GLY A 306 -19.87 -3.39 2.24
C GLY A 306 -18.79 -4.26 2.84
N SER A 307 -17.73 -4.49 2.06
CA SER A 307 -16.61 -5.34 2.45
C SER A 307 -15.34 -4.51 2.56
N GLY A 308 -14.98 -4.11 3.78
CA GLY A 308 -13.83 -3.23 4.02
C GLY A 308 -14.15 -1.75 3.83
N CYS A 309 -13.12 -0.95 3.59
CA CYS A 309 -13.24 0.46 3.23
C CYS A 309 -11.93 0.94 2.59
N GLY A 310 -12.07 1.84 1.63
CA GLY A 310 -11.04 2.53 0.86
C GLY A 310 -11.53 3.92 0.39
N THR A 311 -12.48 4.54 1.08
CA THR A 311 -13.02 5.87 0.71
C THR A 311 -11.93 6.92 0.61
N CYS A 312 -10.96 6.93 1.53
CA CYS A 312 -9.81 7.84 1.48
C CYS A 312 -8.99 7.71 0.18
N ILE A 313 -8.91 6.50 -0.39
CA ILE A 313 -8.25 6.23 -1.67
C ILE A 313 -9.12 6.74 -2.81
N LYS A 314 -10.42 6.39 -2.82
CA LYS A 314 -11.40 6.79 -3.84
C LYS A 314 -11.41 8.29 -4.05
N VAL A 315 -11.54 9.06 -2.98
CA VAL A 315 -11.77 10.52 -3.03
C VAL A 315 -10.49 11.34 -3.17
N CYS A 316 -9.32 10.72 -3.07
CA CYS A 316 -8.05 11.45 -3.15
C CYS A 316 -7.92 12.14 -4.52
N PRO A 317 -7.60 13.44 -4.59
CA PRO A 317 -7.41 14.11 -5.89
C PRO A 317 -6.25 13.55 -6.71
N ALA A 318 -5.32 12.82 -6.10
CA ALA A 318 -4.24 12.11 -6.79
C ALA A 318 -4.69 10.75 -7.39
N ASN A 319 -5.86 10.25 -7.00
CA ASN A 319 -6.47 9.07 -7.59
C ASN A 319 -7.17 9.46 -8.90
N LYS A 320 -6.45 9.39 -10.02
CA LYS A 320 -6.90 9.82 -11.36
C LYS A 320 -6.48 8.82 -12.44
N PRO A 321 -7.12 8.84 -13.63
CA PRO A 321 -6.64 8.07 -14.78
C PRO A 321 -5.42 8.76 -15.40
N TYR A 322 -4.60 7.99 -16.13
CA TYR A 322 -3.38 8.50 -16.75
C TYR A 322 -3.60 9.14 -18.14
N THR A 323 -4.63 9.99 -18.28
CA THR A 323 -4.93 10.69 -19.55
C THR A 323 -4.08 11.96 -19.71
N LEU A 324 -3.99 12.51 -20.93
CA LEU A 324 -3.22 13.74 -21.21
C LEU A 324 -3.64 14.92 -20.31
N PHE A 325 -4.95 15.12 -20.11
CA PHE A 325 -5.48 16.15 -19.22
C PHE A 325 -4.96 15.99 -17.78
N HIS A 326 -5.14 14.81 -17.18
CA HIS A 326 -4.71 14.56 -15.80
C HIS A 326 -3.19 14.58 -15.65
N ARG A 327 -2.44 14.19 -16.68
CA ARG A 327 -0.97 14.32 -16.71
C ARG A 327 -0.54 15.78 -16.68
N ALA A 328 -1.20 16.65 -17.44
CA ALA A 328 -0.93 18.09 -17.44
C ALA A 328 -1.27 18.74 -16.10
N VAL A 329 -2.44 18.42 -15.52
CA VAL A 329 -2.83 18.89 -14.18
C VAL A 329 -1.82 18.39 -13.13
N GLY A 330 -1.47 17.11 -13.14
CA GLY A 330 -0.47 16.55 -12.23
C GLY A 330 0.90 17.21 -12.38
N TRP A 331 1.33 17.51 -13.60
CA TRP A 331 2.57 18.24 -13.87
C TRP A 331 2.55 19.65 -13.24
N ALA A 332 1.44 20.37 -13.36
CA ALA A 332 1.27 21.70 -12.78
C ALA A 332 1.23 21.65 -11.24
N VAL A 333 0.47 20.71 -10.68
CA VAL A 333 0.36 20.46 -9.23
C VAL A 333 1.71 20.15 -8.61
N ARG A 334 2.58 19.38 -9.29
CA ARG A 334 3.93 19.08 -8.77
C ARG A 334 4.83 20.32 -8.74
N ARG A 335 4.68 21.24 -9.70
CA ARG A 335 5.57 22.42 -9.84
C ARG A 335 5.10 23.69 -9.13
N SER A 336 3.81 23.84 -8.86
CA SER A 336 3.26 25.11 -8.37
C SER A 336 2.34 24.95 -7.16
N SER A 337 2.70 25.66 -6.08
CA SER A 337 1.88 25.79 -4.87
C SER A 337 0.49 26.40 -5.15
N PHE A 338 0.42 27.33 -6.10
CA PHE A 338 -0.82 27.95 -6.55
C PHE A 338 -1.70 26.96 -7.33
N ALA A 339 -1.11 26.18 -8.24
CA ALA A 339 -1.83 25.14 -8.98
C ALA A 339 -2.41 24.08 -8.04
N ARG A 340 -1.72 23.74 -6.93
CA ARG A 340 -2.25 22.83 -5.89
C ARG A 340 -3.54 23.37 -5.27
N SER A 341 -3.57 24.66 -4.92
CA SER A 341 -4.76 25.29 -4.34
C SER A 341 -5.95 25.30 -5.31
N ILE A 342 -5.71 25.59 -6.59
CA ILE A 342 -6.75 25.53 -7.62
C ILE A 342 -7.23 24.09 -7.82
N ALA A 343 -6.31 23.13 -7.96
CA ALA A 343 -6.64 21.74 -8.23
C ALA A 343 -7.52 21.13 -7.13
N VAL A 344 -7.29 21.48 -5.85
CA VAL A 344 -8.16 21.04 -4.74
C VAL A 344 -9.60 21.52 -4.94
N ARG A 345 -9.80 22.80 -5.24
CA ARG A 345 -11.14 23.38 -5.45
C ARG A 345 -11.81 22.82 -6.72
N ALA A 346 -11.03 22.68 -7.79
CA ALA A 346 -11.51 22.13 -9.05
C ALA A 346 -11.91 20.66 -8.92
N ASP A 347 -11.20 19.86 -8.11
CA ASP A 347 -11.53 18.46 -7.86
C ASP A 347 -12.92 18.31 -7.21
N ASP A 348 -13.25 19.19 -6.26
CA ASP A 348 -14.57 19.26 -5.64
C ASP A 348 -15.65 19.77 -6.62
N LEU A 349 -15.37 20.85 -7.36
CA LEU A 349 -16.31 21.44 -8.31
C LEU A 349 -16.69 20.48 -9.46
N LEU A 350 -15.70 19.75 -9.99
CA LEU A 350 -15.91 18.78 -11.07
C LEU A 350 -16.51 17.46 -10.56
N GLY A 351 -16.79 17.34 -9.26
CA GLY A 351 -17.43 16.17 -8.67
C GLY A 351 -16.56 14.91 -8.66
N TYR A 352 -15.23 15.05 -8.74
CA TYR A 352 -14.35 13.88 -8.60
C TYR A 352 -14.49 13.25 -7.22
N GLY A 353 -14.42 11.92 -7.18
CA GLY A 353 -14.65 11.13 -5.97
C GLY A 353 -16.10 10.65 -5.83
N LYS A 354 -17.06 11.19 -6.59
CA LYS A 354 -18.40 10.61 -6.68
C LYS A 354 -18.36 9.26 -7.44
N PRO A 355 -19.14 8.25 -7.01
CA PRO A 355 -19.26 7.00 -7.75
C PRO A 355 -19.96 7.23 -9.09
N LYS A 356 -19.61 6.42 -10.10
CA LYS A 356 -20.25 6.36 -11.42
C LYS A 356 -20.99 5.02 -11.57
N PRO A 357 -22.27 4.93 -11.16
CA PRO A 357 -23.01 3.65 -11.14
C PRO A 357 -23.10 2.96 -12.50
N GLU A 358 -23.05 3.72 -13.59
CA GLU A 358 -23.04 3.22 -14.97
C GLU A 358 -21.83 2.31 -15.28
N ASN A 359 -20.75 2.42 -14.50
CA ASN A 359 -19.54 1.60 -14.62
C ASN A 359 -19.51 0.44 -13.61
N LYS A 360 -20.56 0.26 -12.80
CA LYS A 360 -20.64 -0.81 -11.82
C LYS A 360 -20.86 -2.15 -12.52
N TRP A 361 -19.93 -3.09 -12.33
CA TRP A 361 -19.97 -4.41 -12.96
C TRP A 361 -20.18 -5.57 -11.97
N TRP A 362 -20.03 -5.34 -10.67
CA TRP A 362 -20.14 -6.37 -9.64
C TRP A 362 -21.55 -6.44 -9.05
N PHE A 363 -21.89 -7.61 -8.50
CA PHE A 363 -23.12 -7.82 -7.75
C PHE A 363 -22.93 -7.45 -6.29
N ASP A 364 -23.97 -6.90 -5.66
CA ASP A 364 -23.97 -6.69 -4.22
C ASP A 364 -24.38 -8.00 -3.55
N LEU A 365 -23.39 -8.79 -3.15
CA LEU A 365 -23.56 -10.08 -2.48
C LEU A 365 -22.77 -10.11 -1.17
N GLU A 366 -23.38 -10.73 -0.15
CA GLU A 366 -22.74 -11.04 1.11
C GLU A 366 -22.84 -12.54 1.40
N ASP A 367 -21.73 -13.14 1.81
CA ASP A 367 -21.70 -14.46 2.45
C ASP A 367 -22.04 -14.33 3.94
N VAL A 368 -23.18 -14.90 4.32
CA VAL A 368 -23.64 -15.03 5.70
C VAL A 368 -23.78 -16.51 6.01
N ASP A 369 -22.85 -17.03 6.81
CA ASP A 369 -22.81 -18.42 7.27
C ASP A 369 -22.86 -19.46 6.12
N GLY A 370 -22.14 -19.18 5.03
CA GLY A 370 -22.05 -20.05 3.85
C GLY A 370 -23.19 -19.89 2.86
N VAL A 371 -24.12 -18.94 3.10
CA VAL A 371 -25.24 -18.64 2.21
C VAL A 371 -25.04 -17.25 1.61
N LEU A 372 -24.99 -17.17 0.28
CA LEU A 372 -24.94 -15.90 -0.43
C LEU A 372 -26.31 -15.21 -0.43
N ARG A 373 -26.33 -13.95 0.00
CA ARG A 373 -27.54 -13.14 0.10
C ARG A 373 -27.33 -11.78 -0.57
N ILE A 374 -28.44 -11.19 -1.03
CA ILE A 374 -28.49 -9.77 -1.36
C ILE A 374 -28.58 -9.00 -0.04
N PRO A 375 -27.66 -8.08 0.25
CA PRO A 375 -27.68 -7.27 1.46
C PRO A 375 -28.97 -6.44 1.55
N THR A 376 -29.71 -6.58 2.64
CA THR A 376 -30.92 -5.77 2.89
C THR A 376 -30.55 -4.39 3.41
N SER A 377 -31.21 -3.35 2.88
CA SER A 377 -30.97 -1.95 3.29
C SER A 377 -31.38 -1.64 4.74
N LYS A 378 -32.17 -2.53 5.37
CA LYS A 378 -32.49 -2.50 6.79
C LYS A 378 -31.48 -3.38 7.54
N LEU A 379 -30.60 -2.73 8.28
CA LEU A 379 -30.08 -3.33 9.51
C LEU A 379 -31.31 -3.61 10.39
N ASP A 380 -31.55 -4.86 10.73
CA ASP A 380 -32.50 -5.17 11.80
C ASP A 380 -32.04 -4.41 13.04
N SER A 381 -32.85 -3.43 13.44
CA SER A 381 -32.58 -2.47 14.51
C SER A 381 -32.76 -3.11 15.89
N GLY A 382 -32.17 -4.29 16.09
CA GLY A 382 -32.29 -5.06 17.31
C GLY A 382 -31.09 -5.97 17.44
N ASP A 383 -29.93 -5.37 17.74
CA ASP A 383 -28.83 -5.97 18.53
C ASP A 383 -27.59 -5.06 18.47
N VAL A 384 -27.75 -3.81 18.90
CA VAL A 384 -26.63 -2.96 19.29
C VAL A 384 -26.98 -2.35 20.66
N ASN A 385 -26.67 -3.10 21.72
CA ASN A 385 -26.36 -2.53 23.03
C ASN A 385 -24.86 -2.63 23.24
#